data_AF-A0A4P2QWA8-F1
#
_entry.id   AF-A0A4P2QWA8-F1
#
_cell.length_a   1.000
_cell.length_b   1.000
_cell.length_c   1.000
_cell.angle_alpha   90.00
_cell.angle_beta   90.00
_cell.angle_gamma   90.00
#
_symmetry.space_group_name_H-M   'P 1'
#
loop_
_entity.id
_entity.type
_entity.pdbx_description
1 polymer ?
#
loop_
_entity_poly.entity_id
_entity_poly.type
_entity_poly.pdbx_seq_one_letter_code
_entity_poly.pdbx_strand_id
1 'polypeptide(L)'
;MNMNSHPTLRTGTHVAFDTPTMERLSYIGATNLVRASDCLIIGPSRRDAVEHARAREEWWNIGEEWDRLYSSDVRWEPPVVVWVSASLHERVNLWRTCSWLRHLGIPHSDVFLVDFEPVPLSSAASREVLTRPFSCSESVSDHSDEFLLERIGNACPWPRERHDRVIGLWDSYVDETPLPFVESCIRGVEGFPELASLWALLSCFFPRKPAHGSLRLSRFDELVFALLSTEWKTPLALVAHESETQMNLWHLLSCTGDLFLPRRLEDWAGHDSSAAVERAPGPKPPHAGYPMLSEVYRLTERGVQIRGKGLHQLTDAPRLPMAGTEAYAASSPWVLLEDGRLTRL
;
A
#
# COMPACT_ATOMS: atom_id res chain seq x y z
N MET A 1 -35.66 13.44 10.88
CA MET A 1 -34.79 13.10 12.04
C MET A 1 -33.88 14.31 12.24
N ASN A 2 -33.92 14.96 13.41
CA ASN A 2 -33.11 16.16 13.64
C ASN A 2 -31.63 15.78 13.62
N MET A 3 -30.85 16.45 12.75
CA MET A 3 -29.37 16.47 12.74
C MET A 3 -28.85 17.18 14.02
N ASN A 4 -29.22 16.68 15.20
CA ASN A 4 -28.55 17.06 16.43
C ASN A 4 -27.13 16.54 16.33
N SER A 5 -26.22 17.44 15.98
CA SER A 5 -24.80 17.23 15.84
C SER A 5 -24.22 16.48 17.02
N HIS A 6 -23.63 15.31 16.77
CA HIS A 6 -22.80 14.64 17.77
C HIS A 6 -21.66 15.58 18.18
N PRO A 7 -21.51 15.93 19.47
CA PRO A 7 -20.49 16.89 19.92
C PRO A 7 -19.09 16.51 19.44
N THR A 8 -18.76 15.22 19.54
CA THR A 8 -17.48 14.62 19.08
C THR A 8 -17.18 14.90 17.62
N LEU A 9 -18.21 15.01 16.77
CA LEU A 9 -18.04 15.27 15.34
C LEU A 9 -17.62 16.72 15.05
N ARG A 10 -17.93 17.67 15.94
CA ARG A 10 -17.68 19.11 15.74
C ARG A 10 -16.50 19.66 16.53
N THR A 11 -16.02 18.95 17.55
CA THR A 11 -15.05 19.47 18.52
C THR A 11 -13.74 18.68 18.56
N GLY A 12 -13.54 17.72 17.66
CA GLY A 12 -12.34 16.88 17.61
C GLY A 12 -11.71 16.85 16.22
N THR A 13 -10.51 16.28 16.13
CA THR A 13 -9.80 16.07 14.86
C THR A 13 -10.18 14.71 14.27
N HIS A 14 -10.59 14.66 13.01
CA HIS A 14 -10.98 13.45 12.32
C HIS A 14 -9.91 13.05 11.31
N VAL A 15 -9.28 11.89 11.51
CA VAL A 15 -8.30 11.32 10.57
C VAL A 15 -8.99 10.32 9.66
N ALA A 16 -8.88 10.54 8.36
CA ALA A 16 -9.37 9.62 7.34
C ALA A 16 -8.25 9.26 6.36
N PHE A 17 -8.33 8.04 5.82
CA PHE A 17 -7.27 7.43 5.02
C PHE A 17 -7.53 7.44 3.51
N ASP A 18 -8.66 7.99 3.08
CA ASP A 18 -9.01 8.19 1.68
C ASP A 18 -9.85 9.46 1.47
N THR A 19 -9.94 9.92 0.22
CA THR A 19 -10.72 11.11 -0.16
C THR A 19 -12.24 10.91 -0.01
N PRO A 20 -12.85 9.79 -0.44
CA PRO A 20 -14.29 9.56 -0.26
C PRO A 20 -14.76 9.68 1.20
N THR A 21 -14.00 9.13 2.15
CA THR A 21 -14.28 9.22 3.59
C THR A 21 -14.15 10.66 4.08
N MET A 22 -13.11 11.39 3.66
CA MET A 22 -12.97 12.82 3.98
C MET A 22 -14.18 13.63 3.55
N GLU A 23 -14.62 13.47 2.30
CA GLU A 23 -15.80 14.14 1.75
C GLU A 23 -17.07 13.76 2.52
N ARG A 24 -17.21 12.47 2.84
CA ARG A 24 -18.37 11.97 3.59
C ARG A 24 -18.42 12.51 5.02
N LEU A 25 -17.30 12.51 5.73
CA LEU A 25 -17.20 13.07 7.08
C LEU A 25 -17.49 14.58 7.09
N SER A 26 -16.98 15.31 6.09
CA SER A 26 -17.30 16.73 5.91
C SER A 26 -18.80 16.95 5.69
N TYR A 27 -19.43 16.11 4.86
CA TYR A 27 -20.86 16.19 4.57
C TYR A 27 -21.73 15.99 5.82
N ILE A 28 -21.37 15.05 6.70
CA ILE A 28 -22.10 14.79 7.95
C ILE A 28 -21.76 15.78 9.07
N GLY A 29 -20.81 16.69 8.84
CA GLY A 29 -20.56 17.87 9.69
C GLY A 29 -19.24 17.87 10.46
N ALA A 30 -18.27 17.04 10.09
CA ALA A 30 -16.91 17.12 10.65
C ALA A 30 -16.21 18.40 10.17
N THR A 31 -15.60 19.14 11.10
CA THR A 31 -15.04 20.47 10.84
C THR A 31 -13.51 20.51 10.82
N ASN A 32 -12.85 19.60 11.53
CA ASN A 32 -11.40 19.46 11.55
C ASN A 32 -11.02 18.09 10.99
N LEU A 33 -10.60 18.05 9.72
CA LEU A 33 -10.33 16.83 8.98
C LEU A 33 -8.87 16.77 8.54
N VAL A 34 -8.24 15.62 8.79
CA VAL A 34 -6.86 15.32 8.42
C VAL A 34 -6.87 14.12 7.48
N ARG A 35 -6.45 14.35 6.23
CA ARG A 35 -6.22 13.27 5.27
C ARG A 35 -4.85 12.65 5.55
N ALA A 36 -4.84 11.39 5.99
CA ALA A 36 -3.62 10.61 6.22
C ALA A 36 -3.49 9.48 5.18
N SER A 37 -3.66 9.83 3.90
CA SER A 37 -3.81 8.88 2.80
C SER A 37 -2.47 8.65 2.11
N ASP A 38 -1.87 7.48 2.31
CA ASP A 38 -0.67 7.05 1.58
C ASP A 38 -0.75 5.55 1.21
N CYS A 39 -0.39 5.15 -0.02
CA CYS A 39 -0.21 3.75 -0.39
C CYS A 39 1.16 3.24 0.11
N LEU A 40 1.22 2.85 1.38
CA LEU A 40 2.44 2.43 2.06
C LEU A 40 2.92 1.02 1.70
N ILE A 41 2.10 0.23 0.98
CA ILE A 41 2.43 -1.13 0.49
C ILE A 41 3.71 -1.13 -0.35
N ILE A 42 3.92 -0.06 -1.12
CA ILE A 42 5.07 0.15 -1.99
C ILE A 42 5.72 1.49 -1.72
N GLY A 43 6.98 1.60 -2.11
CA GLY A 43 7.82 2.75 -1.85
C GLY A 43 8.42 2.76 -0.45
N PRO A 44 9.30 3.73 -0.16
CA PRO A 44 10.03 3.76 1.10
C PRO A 44 9.11 4.14 2.26
N SER A 45 9.32 3.56 3.43
CA SER A 45 8.82 4.04 4.72
C SER A 45 9.99 4.25 5.68
N ARG A 46 9.87 5.21 6.61
CA ARG A 46 10.94 5.60 7.54
C ARG A 46 10.33 5.81 8.92
N ARG A 47 11.14 5.58 9.95
CA ARG A 47 10.74 5.78 11.34
C ARG A 47 10.59 7.26 11.71
N ASP A 48 11.53 8.09 11.24
CA ASP A 48 11.44 9.53 11.40
C ASP A 48 10.39 10.11 10.45
N ALA A 49 9.51 10.96 10.98
CA ALA A 49 8.39 11.53 10.24
C ALA A 49 8.83 12.47 9.11
N VAL A 50 9.87 13.27 9.33
CA VAL A 50 10.37 14.23 8.34
C VAL A 50 11.09 13.49 7.21
N GLU A 51 11.94 12.53 7.56
CA GLU A 51 12.59 11.65 6.57
C GLU A 51 11.57 10.83 5.80
N HIS A 52 10.52 10.33 6.46
CA HIS A 52 9.44 9.61 5.80
C HIS A 52 8.74 10.49 4.77
N ALA A 53 8.21 11.65 5.20
CA ALA A 53 7.49 12.56 4.31
C ALA A 53 8.34 12.95 3.08
N ARG A 54 9.61 13.30 3.30
CA ARG A 54 10.55 13.63 2.22
C ARG A 54 10.78 12.45 1.27
N ALA A 55 11.01 11.24 1.80
CA ALA A 55 11.22 10.06 0.97
C ALA A 55 9.98 9.68 0.17
N ARG A 56 8.77 9.87 0.73
CA ARG A 56 7.49 9.65 0.02
C ARG A 56 7.27 10.68 -1.08
N GLU A 57 7.54 11.96 -0.81
CA GLU A 57 7.42 13.05 -1.79
C GLU A 57 8.38 12.84 -2.98
N GLU A 58 9.66 12.57 -2.70
CA GLU A 58 10.67 12.28 -3.73
C GLU A 58 10.31 11.03 -4.52
N TRP A 59 9.80 10.00 -3.83
CA TRP A 59 9.34 8.81 -4.50
C TRP A 59 8.16 9.20 -5.39
N TRP A 60 6.98 9.55 -4.91
CA TRP A 60 5.82 9.79 -5.78
C TRP A 60 6.03 10.86 -6.87
N ASN A 61 6.88 11.86 -6.62
CA ASN A 61 7.10 12.99 -7.54
C ASN A 61 5.77 13.70 -7.91
N ILE A 62 4.83 13.71 -6.97
CA ILE A 62 3.54 14.38 -7.08
C ILE A 62 3.68 15.70 -6.32
N GLY A 63 3.55 16.82 -7.01
CA GLY A 63 3.69 18.18 -6.41
C GLY A 63 2.46 18.64 -5.60
N GLU A 64 1.55 17.75 -5.26
CA GLU A 64 0.34 18.03 -4.47
C GLU A 64 0.44 17.35 -3.09
N GLU A 65 0.05 18.06 -2.03
CA GLU A 65 0.03 17.55 -0.65
C GLU A 65 -1.12 16.54 -0.46
N TRP A 66 -0.90 15.33 -0.96
CA TRP A 66 -1.84 14.22 -0.94
C TRP A 66 -1.97 13.56 0.45
N ASP A 67 -0.96 13.69 1.31
CA ASP A 67 -0.92 13.23 2.71
C ASP A 67 -0.62 14.40 3.64
N ARG A 68 -1.45 14.61 4.67
CA ARG A 68 -1.34 15.74 5.62
C ARG A 68 -0.98 15.31 7.04
N LEU A 69 -0.74 14.02 7.28
CA LEU A 69 -0.50 13.49 8.62
C LEU A 69 0.64 14.24 9.35
N TYR A 70 1.74 14.50 8.65
CA TYR A 70 2.93 15.17 9.19
C TYR A 70 2.97 16.68 8.91
N SER A 71 1.91 17.24 8.33
CA SER A 71 1.87 18.65 7.93
C SER A 71 1.87 19.56 9.16
N SER A 72 2.72 20.60 9.13
CA SER A 72 2.80 21.60 10.21
C SER A 72 1.52 22.43 10.36
N ASP A 73 0.67 22.41 9.34
CA ASP A 73 -0.59 23.15 9.29
C ASP A 73 -1.72 22.44 10.04
N VAL A 74 -1.55 21.16 10.39
CA VAL A 74 -2.54 20.42 11.16
C VAL A 74 -2.55 20.90 12.61
N ARG A 75 -3.74 21.29 13.08
CA ARG A 75 -4.01 21.58 14.48
C ARG A 75 -4.73 20.39 15.10
N TRP A 76 -3.99 19.62 15.87
CA TRP A 76 -4.50 18.45 16.58
C TRP A 76 -5.31 18.87 17.81
N GLU A 77 -6.62 18.72 17.72
CA GLU A 77 -7.60 18.98 18.76
C GLU A 77 -8.20 17.65 19.26
N PRO A 78 -7.96 17.29 20.54
CA PRO A 78 -8.59 16.14 21.19
C PRO A 78 -10.13 16.28 21.35
N PRO A 79 -10.90 15.19 21.23
CA PRO A 79 -10.43 13.84 20.89
C PRO A 79 -10.01 13.74 19.42
N VAL A 80 -8.98 12.95 19.15
CA VAL A 80 -8.59 12.59 17.77
C VAL A 80 -9.30 11.31 17.39
N VAL A 81 -10.19 11.38 16.41
CA VAL A 81 -11.00 10.27 15.93
C VAL A 81 -10.37 9.69 14.66
N VAL A 82 -9.94 8.45 14.71
CA VAL A 82 -9.34 7.74 13.57
C VAL A 82 -10.35 6.76 12.98
N TRP A 83 -10.69 6.96 11.70
CA TRP A 83 -11.67 6.17 10.97
C TRP A 83 -10.94 5.13 10.12
N VAL A 84 -11.24 3.85 10.32
CA VAL A 84 -10.50 2.75 9.69
C VAL A 84 -11.41 1.63 9.22
N SER A 85 -11.26 1.22 7.97
CA SER A 85 -11.91 0.06 7.37
C SER A 85 -11.02 -1.20 7.45
N ALA A 86 -11.51 -2.32 6.90
CA ALA A 86 -10.72 -3.54 6.76
C ALA A 86 -9.61 -3.46 5.68
N SER A 87 -9.56 -2.38 4.89
CA SER A 87 -8.57 -2.20 3.83
C SER A 87 -7.14 -2.23 4.38
N LEU A 88 -6.27 -3.02 3.76
CA LEU A 88 -4.87 -3.10 4.16
C LEU A 88 -4.15 -1.76 4.11
N HIS A 89 -4.54 -0.86 3.19
CA HIS A 89 -4.00 0.50 3.14
C HIS A 89 -4.31 1.26 4.42
N GLU A 90 -5.57 1.24 4.83
CA GLU A 90 -6.02 1.95 6.02
C GLU A 90 -5.40 1.36 7.29
N ARG A 91 -5.24 0.04 7.35
CA ARG A 91 -4.60 -0.63 8.49
C ARG A 91 -3.14 -0.20 8.68
N VAL A 92 -2.34 -0.16 7.61
CA VAL A 92 -0.95 0.32 7.72
C VAL A 92 -0.91 1.82 8.07
N ASN A 93 -1.81 2.62 7.50
CA ASN A 93 -1.91 4.06 7.83
C ASN A 93 -2.38 4.31 9.26
N LEU A 94 -3.21 3.44 9.83
CA LEU A 94 -3.58 3.47 11.24
C LEU A 94 -2.34 3.32 12.12
N TRP A 95 -1.46 2.36 11.81
CA TRP A 95 -0.23 2.15 12.59
C TRP A 95 0.67 3.38 12.54
N ARG A 96 0.87 3.91 11.34
CA ARG A 96 1.60 5.17 11.08
C ARG A 96 1.01 6.33 11.89
N THR A 97 -0.31 6.49 11.85
CA THR A 97 -1.05 7.57 12.54
C THR A 97 -0.90 7.45 14.05
N CYS A 98 -1.16 6.29 14.65
CA CYS A 98 -1.01 6.10 16.09
C CYS A 98 0.44 6.35 16.56
N SER A 99 1.43 5.94 15.78
CA SER A 99 2.84 6.24 16.08
C SER A 99 3.10 7.74 16.12
N TRP A 100 2.58 8.47 15.12
CA TRP A 100 2.71 9.93 15.04
C TRP A 100 1.99 10.66 16.18
N LEU A 101 0.75 10.28 16.50
CA LEU A 101 -0.01 10.87 17.60
C LEU A 101 0.72 10.68 18.94
N ARG A 102 1.34 9.49 19.15
CA ARG A 102 2.21 9.25 20.31
C ARG A 102 3.43 10.19 20.30
N HIS A 103 4.07 10.38 19.16
CA HIS A 103 5.22 11.30 19.03
C HIS A 103 4.85 12.74 19.38
N LEU A 104 3.64 13.19 18.99
CA LEU A 104 3.11 14.50 19.35
C LEU A 104 2.71 14.64 20.83
N GLY A 105 2.80 13.57 21.61
CA GLY A 105 2.43 13.56 23.02
C GLY A 105 0.91 13.52 23.25
N ILE A 106 0.11 13.20 22.24
CA ILE A 106 -1.34 13.04 22.39
C ILE A 106 -1.59 11.74 23.19
N PRO A 107 -2.23 11.82 24.36
CA PRO A 107 -2.49 10.62 25.17
C PRO A 107 -3.37 9.62 24.44
N HIS A 108 -3.09 8.32 24.56
CA HIS A 108 -3.94 7.27 23.97
C HIS A 108 -5.41 7.36 24.40
N SER A 109 -5.70 7.89 25.60
CA SER A 109 -7.06 8.12 26.11
C SER A 109 -7.84 9.18 25.33
N ASP A 110 -7.15 9.97 24.52
CA ASP A 110 -7.71 11.02 23.67
C ASP A 110 -7.77 10.58 22.19
N VAL A 111 -7.33 9.36 21.86
CA VAL A 111 -7.35 8.80 20.50
C VAL A 111 -8.48 7.78 20.39
N PHE A 112 -9.53 8.11 19.67
CA PHE A 112 -10.76 7.34 19.55
C PHE A 112 -10.75 6.59 18.23
N LEU A 113 -10.99 5.27 18.27
CA LEU A 113 -10.93 4.43 17.07
C LEU A 113 -12.33 4.04 16.63
N VAL A 114 -12.64 4.30 15.36
CA VAL A 114 -13.88 3.87 14.72
C VAL A 114 -13.53 2.82 13.67
N ASP A 115 -13.55 1.56 14.10
CA ASP A 115 -13.17 0.40 13.30
C ASP A 115 -14.40 -0.19 12.58
N PHE A 116 -14.28 -0.42 11.27
CA PHE A 116 -15.35 -0.90 10.41
C PHE A 116 -15.02 -2.27 9.83
N GLU A 117 -16.00 -3.17 9.94
CA GLU A 117 -16.01 -4.45 9.24
C GLU A 117 -16.35 -4.24 7.75
N PRO A 118 -15.87 -5.12 6.84
CA PRO A 118 -16.19 -5.01 5.42
C PRO A 118 -17.70 -5.00 5.17
N VAL A 119 -18.18 -4.09 4.32
CA VAL A 119 -19.56 -4.14 3.81
C VAL A 119 -19.68 -5.32 2.84
N PRO A 120 -20.60 -6.27 3.05
CA PRO A 120 -20.81 -7.36 2.11
C PRO A 120 -21.19 -6.82 0.74
N LEU A 121 -20.35 -7.08 -0.26
CA LEU A 121 -20.63 -6.71 -1.64
C LEU A 121 -21.86 -7.46 -2.17
N SER A 122 -22.56 -6.86 -3.13
CA SER A 122 -23.67 -7.52 -3.82
C SER A 122 -23.23 -8.88 -4.43
N SER A 123 -24.19 -9.79 -4.63
CA SER A 123 -23.91 -11.17 -5.09
C SER A 123 -23.11 -11.26 -6.40
N ALA A 124 -23.19 -10.26 -7.28
CA ALA A 124 -22.38 -10.20 -8.51
C ALA A 124 -20.91 -9.85 -8.24
N ALA A 125 -20.65 -8.88 -7.35
CA ALA A 125 -19.30 -8.49 -6.93
C ALA A 125 -18.65 -9.55 -6.00
N SER A 126 -19.47 -10.34 -5.30
CA SER A 126 -18.99 -11.40 -4.39
C SER A 126 -18.19 -12.51 -5.09
N ARG A 127 -18.52 -12.88 -6.34
CA ARG A 127 -17.81 -13.97 -7.04
C ARG A 127 -16.37 -13.65 -7.42
N GLU A 128 -16.06 -12.38 -7.67
CA GLU A 128 -14.72 -11.90 -8.05
C GLU A 128 -13.86 -11.56 -6.81
N VAL A 129 -14.51 -11.31 -5.67
CA VAL A 129 -13.84 -11.02 -4.38
C VAL A 129 -13.54 -12.27 -3.58
N LEU A 130 -14.34 -13.34 -3.70
CA LEU A 130 -14.12 -14.62 -3.00
C LEU A 130 -12.82 -15.35 -3.41
N THR A 131 -12.13 -14.91 -4.46
CA THR A 131 -10.85 -15.49 -4.93
C THR A 131 -9.63 -14.63 -4.59
N ARG A 132 -9.80 -13.45 -3.98
CA ARG A 132 -8.69 -12.55 -3.66
C ARG A 132 -8.08 -12.90 -2.30
N PRO A 133 -6.75 -13.10 -2.21
CA PRO A 133 -6.08 -13.36 -0.93
C PRO A 133 -5.97 -12.12 -0.01
N PHE A 134 -6.21 -10.92 -0.57
CA PHE A 134 -6.15 -9.64 0.12
C PHE A 134 -7.11 -8.62 -0.52
N SER A 135 -7.50 -7.59 0.24
CA SER A 135 -8.39 -6.50 -0.19
C SER A 135 -7.85 -5.15 0.28
N CYS A 136 -7.84 -4.16 -0.60
CA CYS A 136 -7.44 -2.78 -0.31
C CYS A 136 -8.47 -1.75 -0.77
N SER A 137 -9.65 -2.22 -1.20
CA SER A 137 -10.70 -1.39 -1.80
C SER A 137 -11.82 -1.02 -0.83
N GLU A 138 -11.86 -1.62 0.36
CA GLU A 138 -12.83 -1.23 1.38
C GLU A 138 -12.57 0.23 1.80
N SER A 139 -13.65 0.96 2.05
CA SER A 139 -13.61 2.33 2.54
C SER A 139 -14.65 2.53 3.64
N VAL A 140 -14.33 3.41 4.61
CA VAL A 140 -15.33 3.86 5.59
C VAL A 140 -16.53 4.51 4.90
N SER A 141 -16.31 5.14 3.74
CA SER A 141 -17.38 5.75 2.93
C SER A 141 -18.39 4.77 2.33
N ASP A 142 -18.12 3.46 2.36
CA ASP A 142 -19.06 2.42 1.91
C ASP A 142 -20.26 2.24 2.86
N HIS A 143 -20.17 2.80 4.07
CA HIS A 143 -21.22 2.72 5.09
C HIS A 143 -22.21 3.90 5.02
N SER A 144 -23.45 3.69 5.47
CA SER A 144 -24.47 4.74 5.49
C SER A 144 -24.18 5.81 6.55
N ASP A 145 -24.73 7.02 6.38
CA ASP A 145 -24.54 8.13 7.32
C ASP A 145 -25.04 7.79 8.72
N GLU A 146 -26.19 7.12 8.81
CA GLU A 146 -26.78 6.69 10.07
C GLU A 146 -25.82 5.76 10.82
N PHE A 147 -25.17 4.84 10.09
CA PHE A 147 -24.20 3.92 10.67
C PHE A 147 -22.93 4.65 11.13
N LEU A 148 -22.41 5.59 10.34
CA LEU A 148 -21.25 6.41 10.73
C LEU A 148 -21.54 7.22 12.00
N LEU A 149 -22.73 7.84 12.09
CA LEU A 149 -23.17 8.64 13.24
C LEU A 149 -23.38 7.78 14.50
N GLU A 150 -23.92 6.57 14.35
CA GLU A 150 -24.03 5.61 15.44
C GLU A 150 -22.63 5.18 15.95
N ARG A 151 -21.72 4.84 15.02
CA ARG A 151 -20.38 4.36 15.36
C ARG A 151 -19.54 5.41 16.07
N ILE A 152 -19.59 6.68 15.64
CA ILE A 152 -18.90 7.76 16.35
C ILE A 152 -19.46 8.02 17.75
N GLY A 153 -20.77 7.84 17.94
CA GLY A 153 -21.41 7.94 19.26
C GLY A 153 -20.89 6.89 20.26
N ASN A 154 -20.37 5.77 19.76
CA ASN A 154 -19.81 4.67 20.54
C ASN A 154 -18.26 4.61 20.47
N ALA A 155 -17.62 5.61 19.85
CA ALA A 155 -16.18 5.62 19.70
C ALA A 155 -15.50 5.74 21.06
N CYS A 156 -14.46 4.95 21.27
CA CYS A 156 -13.69 4.96 22.49
C CYS A 156 -12.20 4.72 22.20
N PRO A 157 -11.32 5.09 23.14
CA PRO A 157 -9.94 4.68 23.10
C PRO A 157 -9.81 3.16 23.12
N TRP A 158 -8.86 2.64 22.35
CA TRP A 158 -8.44 1.25 22.53
C TRP A 158 -7.77 1.07 23.90
N PRO A 159 -7.82 -0.17 24.45
CA PRO A 159 -6.98 -0.53 25.58
C PRO A 159 -5.51 -0.20 25.29
N ARG A 160 -4.79 0.27 26.32
CA ARG A 160 -3.39 0.69 26.20
C ARG A 160 -2.53 -0.38 25.53
N GLU A 161 -2.72 -1.64 25.89
CA GLU A 161 -1.95 -2.75 25.34
C GLU A 161 -2.16 -2.91 23.83
N ARG A 162 -3.39 -2.73 23.33
CA ARG A 162 -3.68 -2.78 21.89
C ARG A 162 -3.10 -1.56 21.17
N HIS A 163 -3.16 -0.39 21.81
CA HIS A 163 -2.55 0.84 21.29
C HIS A 163 -1.01 0.74 21.21
N ASP A 164 -0.36 0.17 22.21
CA ASP A 164 1.10 -0.01 22.17
C ASP A 164 1.50 -1.04 21.10
N ARG A 165 0.70 -2.10 20.90
CA ARG A 165 0.90 -3.06 19.81
C ARG A 165 0.76 -2.42 18.43
N VAL A 166 -0.24 -1.56 18.20
CA VAL A 166 -0.43 -0.91 16.89
C VAL A 166 0.78 -0.06 16.50
N ILE A 167 1.41 0.58 17.50
CA ILE A 167 2.62 1.37 17.25
C ILE A 167 3.85 0.47 17.05
N GLY A 168 3.97 -0.61 17.82
CA GLY A 168 5.03 -1.61 17.59
C GLY A 168 4.98 -2.22 16.19
N LEU A 169 3.78 -2.40 15.62
CA LEU A 169 3.62 -2.82 14.22
C LEU A 169 4.23 -1.81 13.26
N TRP A 170 3.96 -0.51 13.41
CA TRP A 170 4.63 0.54 12.62
C TRP A 170 6.15 0.49 12.78
N ASP A 171 6.64 0.44 14.02
CA ASP A 171 8.08 0.45 14.31
C ASP A 171 8.83 -0.72 13.66
N SER A 172 8.20 -1.89 13.57
CA SER A 172 8.73 -3.08 12.89
C SER A 172 8.54 -3.05 11.37
N TYR A 173 7.43 -2.46 10.89
CA TYR A 173 7.13 -2.32 9.46
C TYR A 173 8.15 -1.41 8.75
N VAL A 174 8.56 -0.33 9.41
CA VAL A 174 9.55 0.63 8.87
C VAL A 174 10.99 0.27 9.18
N ASP A 175 11.24 -0.90 9.78
CA ASP A 175 12.60 -1.36 10.06
C ASP A 175 13.30 -1.89 8.79
N GLU A 176 14.61 -1.66 8.69
CA GLU A 176 15.42 -2.17 7.57
C GLU A 176 15.49 -3.70 7.56
N THR A 177 15.34 -4.31 8.74
CA THR A 177 15.25 -5.75 8.93
C THR A 177 13.78 -6.17 8.98
N PRO A 178 13.20 -6.74 7.91
CA PRO A 178 11.79 -7.08 7.86
C PRO A 178 11.41 -8.29 8.73
N LEU A 179 12.38 -9.08 9.23
CA LEU A 179 12.09 -10.35 9.93
C LEU A 179 11.16 -10.22 11.14
N PRO A 180 11.32 -9.28 12.08
CA PRO A 180 10.42 -9.16 13.23
C PRO A 180 8.97 -8.88 12.80
N PHE A 181 8.78 -8.07 11.75
CA PHE A 181 7.47 -7.80 11.19
C PHE A 181 6.88 -9.06 10.53
N VAL A 182 7.66 -9.75 9.70
CA VAL A 182 7.24 -11.00 9.03
C VAL A 182 6.86 -12.08 10.04
N GLU A 183 7.64 -12.24 11.12
CA GLU A 183 7.32 -13.18 12.19
C GLU A 183 6.00 -12.83 12.89
N SER A 184 5.74 -11.54 13.10
CA SER A 184 4.48 -11.05 13.66
C SER A 184 3.30 -11.36 12.72
N CYS A 185 3.48 -11.22 11.41
CA CYS A 185 2.47 -11.59 10.42
C CYS A 185 2.18 -13.09 10.42
N ILE A 186 3.20 -13.93 10.50
CA ILE A 186 3.04 -15.39 10.46
C ILE A 186 2.40 -15.93 11.74
N ARG A 187 2.84 -15.42 12.91
CA ARG A 187 2.30 -15.86 14.22
C ARG A 187 0.92 -15.27 14.51
N GLY A 188 0.60 -14.15 13.86
CA GLY A 188 -0.56 -13.33 14.18
C GLY A 188 -0.35 -12.50 15.44
N VAL A 189 -1.05 -11.37 15.51
CA VAL A 189 -1.07 -10.50 16.67
C VAL A 189 -2.52 -10.27 17.07
N GLU A 190 -2.83 -10.47 18.35
CA GLU A 190 -4.18 -10.31 18.87
C GLU A 190 -4.73 -8.90 18.60
N GLY A 191 -5.88 -8.83 17.93
CA GLY A 191 -6.55 -7.60 17.54
C GLY A 191 -6.13 -7.03 16.18
N PHE A 192 -5.29 -7.75 15.43
CA PHE A 192 -4.80 -7.37 14.09
C PHE A 192 -4.93 -8.55 13.10
N PRO A 193 -6.15 -8.93 12.71
CA PRO A 193 -6.39 -10.06 11.81
C PRO A 193 -5.83 -9.86 10.39
N GLU A 194 -5.60 -8.62 9.98
CA GLU A 194 -5.15 -8.23 8.64
C GLU A 194 -3.71 -8.67 8.32
N LEU A 195 -2.91 -9.01 9.33
CA LEU A 195 -1.47 -9.21 9.16
C LEU A 195 -1.11 -10.37 8.22
N ALA A 196 -1.92 -11.43 8.21
CA ALA A 196 -1.70 -12.57 7.31
C ALA A 196 -1.93 -12.18 5.84
N SER A 197 -3.03 -11.47 5.56
CA SER A 197 -3.33 -10.95 4.22
C SER A 197 -2.33 -9.89 3.77
N LEU A 198 -1.88 -9.04 4.69
CA LEU A 198 -0.82 -8.07 4.40
C LEU A 198 0.50 -8.75 4.02
N TRP A 199 0.90 -9.81 4.73
CA TRP A 199 2.09 -10.56 4.35
C TRP A 199 1.92 -11.29 3.02
N ALA A 200 0.75 -11.87 2.76
CA ALA A 200 0.45 -12.47 1.46
C ALA A 200 0.64 -11.48 0.31
N LEU A 201 0.22 -10.22 0.50
CA LEU A 201 0.45 -9.12 -0.43
C LEU A 201 1.94 -8.73 -0.54
N LEU A 202 2.58 -8.37 0.58
CA LEU A 202 3.97 -7.87 0.58
C LEU A 202 4.96 -8.91 0.05
N SER A 203 4.73 -10.19 0.34
CA SER A 203 5.56 -11.29 -0.15
C SER A 203 5.62 -11.34 -1.69
N CYS A 204 4.60 -10.85 -2.39
CA CYS A 204 4.56 -10.87 -3.86
C CYS A 204 5.61 -9.98 -4.51
N PHE A 205 6.28 -9.11 -3.75
CA PHE A 205 7.25 -8.17 -4.27
C PHE A 205 8.71 -8.51 -3.93
N PHE A 206 8.96 -9.51 -3.07
CA PHE A 206 10.32 -10.00 -2.83
C PHE A 206 10.78 -10.96 -3.92
N PRO A 207 12.05 -10.90 -4.36
CA PRO A 207 12.65 -11.94 -5.20
C PRO A 207 12.56 -13.30 -4.52
N ARG A 208 12.54 -14.37 -5.32
CA ARG A 208 12.38 -15.75 -4.81
C ARG A 208 13.63 -16.57 -5.05
N LYS A 209 13.95 -17.45 -4.11
CA LYS A 209 15.05 -18.41 -4.21
C LYS A 209 14.48 -19.84 -4.16
N PRO A 210 14.41 -20.55 -5.30
CA PRO A 210 14.04 -21.96 -5.31
C PRO A 210 15.10 -22.82 -4.62
N ALA A 211 14.73 -24.02 -4.18
CA ALA A 211 15.65 -24.97 -3.55
C ALA A 211 16.83 -25.33 -4.48
N HIS A 212 16.55 -25.40 -5.78
CA HIS A 212 17.54 -25.61 -6.83
C HIS A 212 17.35 -24.58 -7.95
N GLY A 213 18.45 -24.08 -8.50
CA GLY A 213 18.45 -23.17 -9.65
C GLY A 213 18.67 -21.69 -9.30
N SER A 214 18.44 -20.86 -10.32
CA SER A 214 18.69 -19.41 -10.31
C SER A 214 17.71 -18.66 -9.42
N LEU A 215 18.07 -17.44 -9.03
CA LEU A 215 17.14 -16.50 -8.40
C LEU A 215 15.98 -16.22 -9.35
N ARG A 216 14.78 -16.02 -8.80
CA ARG A 216 13.57 -15.70 -9.56
C ARG A 216 13.12 -14.29 -9.23
N LEU A 217 12.46 -13.68 -10.22
CA LEU A 217 11.72 -12.43 -10.01
C LEU A 217 10.70 -12.61 -8.87
N SER A 218 10.38 -11.48 -8.25
CA SER A 218 9.19 -11.36 -7.42
C SER A 218 7.94 -11.77 -8.20
N ARG A 219 6.87 -12.12 -7.49
CA ARG A 219 5.63 -12.53 -8.15
C ARG A 219 5.07 -11.39 -9.02
N PHE A 220 5.16 -10.15 -8.54
CA PHE A 220 4.75 -8.97 -9.30
C PHE A 220 5.56 -8.84 -10.60
N ASP A 221 6.89 -8.81 -10.52
CA ASP A 221 7.75 -8.65 -11.70
C ASP A 221 7.64 -9.85 -12.66
N GLU A 222 7.43 -11.07 -12.14
CA GLU A 222 7.18 -12.26 -12.95
C GLU A 222 5.89 -12.13 -13.79
N LEU A 223 4.80 -11.61 -13.20
CA LEU A 223 3.56 -11.36 -13.93
C LEU A 223 3.76 -10.30 -15.01
N VAL A 224 4.46 -9.21 -14.71
CA VAL A 224 4.79 -8.16 -15.69
C VAL A 224 5.59 -8.75 -16.86
N PHE A 225 6.64 -9.53 -16.59
CA PHE A 225 7.46 -10.15 -17.63
C PHE A 225 6.71 -11.22 -18.43
N ALA A 226 5.77 -11.93 -17.80
CA ALA A 226 4.91 -12.89 -18.50
C ALA A 226 3.99 -12.20 -19.52
N LEU A 227 3.52 -10.99 -19.22
CA LEU A 227 2.60 -10.23 -20.07
C LEU A 227 3.31 -9.38 -21.12
N LEU A 228 4.52 -8.93 -20.84
CA LEU A 228 5.38 -8.31 -21.84
C LEU A 228 5.81 -9.33 -22.91
N SER A 229 5.96 -8.84 -24.14
CA SER A 229 6.50 -9.61 -25.27
C SER A 229 7.62 -8.80 -25.92
N THR A 230 8.13 -9.29 -27.05
CA THR A 230 9.04 -8.53 -27.92
C THR A 230 8.29 -7.47 -28.75
N GLU A 231 6.97 -7.40 -28.64
CA GLU A 231 6.13 -6.37 -29.25
C GLU A 231 5.86 -5.25 -28.24
N TRP A 232 5.64 -4.04 -28.77
CA TRP A 232 5.36 -2.86 -27.98
C TRP A 232 3.96 -2.92 -27.34
N LYS A 233 3.89 -2.74 -26.03
CA LYS A 233 2.63 -2.69 -25.27
C LYS A 233 2.57 -1.48 -24.36
N THR A 234 1.40 -0.87 -24.25
CA THR A 234 1.16 0.14 -23.20
C THR A 234 0.98 -0.55 -21.84
N PRO A 235 1.25 0.13 -20.72
CA PRO A 235 0.86 -0.35 -19.39
C PRO A 235 -0.62 -0.75 -19.31
N LEU A 236 -1.52 0.03 -19.96
CA LEU A 236 -2.95 -0.31 -20.03
C LEU A 236 -3.21 -1.67 -20.68
N ALA A 237 -2.50 -2.01 -21.76
CA ALA A 237 -2.65 -3.29 -22.45
C ALA A 237 -2.22 -4.48 -21.57
N LEU A 238 -1.34 -4.26 -20.58
CA LEU A 238 -0.93 -5.32 -19.64
C LEU A 238 -1.99 -5.62 -18.57
N VAL A 239 -3.01 -4.76 -18.41
CA VAL A 239 -4.02 -4.89 -17.35
C VAL A 239 -5.45 -5.00 -17.88
N ALA A 240 -5.63 -5.05 -19.20
CA ALA A 240 -6.90 -5.40 -19.82
C ALA A 240 -7.25 -6.86 -19.46
N HIS A 241 -8.41 -7.08 -18.84
CA HIS A 241 -8.83 -8.35 -18.21
C HIS A 241 -9.13 -9.49 -19.20
N GLU A 242 -8.13 -9.94 -19.95
CA GLU A 242 -8.30 -10.92 -21.04
C GLU A 242 -7.72 -12.30 -20.69
N SER A 243 -7.05 -12.43 -19.54
CA SER A 243 -6.42 -13.67 -19.07
C SER A 243 -6.28 -13.72 -17.55
N GLU A 244 -6.09 -14.92 -17.01
CA GLU A 244 -5.83 -15.14 -15.58
C GLU A 244 -4.57 -14.39 -15.08
N THR A 245 -3.52 -14.34 -15.90
CA THR A 245 -2.29 -13.60 -15.58
C THR A 245 -2.57 -12.10 -15.44
N GLN A 246 -3.38 -11.52 -16.33
CA GLN A 246 -3.78 -10.11 -16.25
C GLN A 246 -4.66 -9.85 -15.02
N MET A 247 -5.59 -10.76 -14.71
CA MET A 247 -6.41 -10.68 -13.49
C MET A 247 -5.54 -10.69 -12.22
N ASN A 248 -4.54 -11.57 -12.15
CA ASN A 248 -3.62 -11.64 -11.02
C ASN A 248 -2.78 -10.36 -10.86
N LEU A 249 -2.30 -9.78 -11.98
CA LEU A 249 -1.60 -8.49 -11.94
C LEU A 249 -2.55 -7.37 -11.49
N TRP A 250 -3.77 -7.33 -12.02
CA TRP A 250 -4.76 -6.33 -11.64
C TRP A 250 -5.14 -6.41 -10.15
N HIS A 251 -5.24 -7.62 -9.57
CA HIS A 251 -5.42 -7.78 -8.13
C HIS A 251 -4.31 -7.12 -7.31
N LEU A 252 -3.04 -7.31 -7.69
CA LEU A 252 -1.92 -6.62 -7.03
C LEU A 252 -2.02 -5.10 -7.21
N LEU A 253 -2.36 -4.64 -8.41
CA LEU A 253 -2.48 -3.21 -8.70
C LEU A 253 -3.63 -2.53 -7.96
N SER A 254 -4.70 -3.26 -7.65
CA SER A 254 -5.78 -2.75 -6.78
C SER A 254 -5.30 -2.37 -5.37
N CYS A 255 -4.15 -2.92 -4.95
CA CYS A 255 -3.49 -2.64 -3.67
C CYS A 255 -2.20 -1.82 -3.80
N THR A 256 -1.82 -1.37 -4.99
CA THR A 256 -0.63 -0.51 -5.16
C THR A 256 -0.95 0.79 -5.89
N GLY A 257 -2.15 0.92 -6.44
CA GLY A 257 -2.48 1.92 -7.43
C GLY A 257 -2.02 1.49 -8.83
N ASP A 258 -2.79 1.89 -9.84
CA ASP A 258 -2.51 1.62 -11.25
C ASP A 258 -1.23 2.32 -11.72
N LEU A 259 -0.95 3.52 -11.21
CA LEU A 259 0.26 4.30 -11.51
C LEU A 259 1.57 3.62 -11.06
N PHE A 260 1.51 2.60 -10.21
CA PHE A 260 2.70 1.83 -9.87
C PHE A 260 3.26 1.05 -11.07
N LEU A 261 2.39 0.50 -11.93
CA LEU A 261 2.83 -0.28 -13.09
C LEU A 261 3.72 0.51 -14.07
N PRO A 262 3.29 1.68 -14.61
CA PRO A 262 4.11 2.45 -15.53
C PRO A 262 5.45 2.83 -14.89
N ARG A 263 5.43 3.24 -13.62
CA ARG A 263 6.66 3.55 -12.89
C ARG A 263 7.59 2.35 -12.77
N ARG A 264 7.06 1.18 -12.41
CA ARG A 264 7.89 -0.04 -12.31
C ARG A 264 8.48 -0.43 -13.66
N LEU A 265 7.75 -0.21 -14.76
CA LEU A 265 8.27 -0.41 -16.11
C LEU A 265 9.37 0.60 -16.47
N GLU A 266 9.26 1.85 -16.02
CA GLU A 266 10.32 2.86 -16.14
C GLU A 266 11.58 2.45 -15.37
N ASP A 267 11.44 1.94 -14.14
CA ASP A 267 12.57 1.43 -13.37
C ASP A 267 13.31 0.33 -14.15
N TRP A 268 12.57 -0.62 -14.74
CA TRP A 268 13.13 -1.69 -15.56
C TRP A 268 13.78 -1.21 -16.87
N ALA A 269 13.20 -0.19 -17.50
CA ALA A 269 13.72 0.38 -18.73
C ALA A 269 14.95 1.28 -18.52
N GLY A 270 15.06 1.90 -17.35
CA GLY A 270 16.21 2.70 -16.92
C GLY A 270 17.33 1.88 -16.26
N HIS A 271 17.12 0.59 -16.05
CA HIS A 271 18.07 -0.28 -15.33
C HIS A 271 19.19 -0.80 -16.25
N ASP A 272 20.39 -0.25 -16.07
CA ASP A 272 21.65 -0.66 -16.73
C ASP A 272 21.69 -0.42 -18.26
N SER A 273 22.91 -0.40 -18.80
CA SER A 273 23.24 -0.25 -20.23
C SER A 273 22.70 -1.37 -21.13
N SER A 274 22.33 -2.51 -20.57
CA SER A 274 21.60 -3.59 -21.23
C SER A 274 20.30 -3.84 -20.47
N ALA A 275 19.35 -2.92 -20.61
CA ALA A 275 18.07 -2.99 -19.94
C ALA A 275 17.28 -4.24 -20.33
N ALA A 276 16.57 -4.82 -19.36
CA ALA A 276 15.69 -5.98 -19.60
C ALA A 276 14.40 -5.58 -20.35
N VAL A 277 14.03 -4.31 -20.25
CA VAL A 277 12.85 -3.72 -20.87
C VAL A 277 13.29 -2.52 -21.70
N GLU A 278 12.74 -2.37 -22.89
CA GLU A 278 12.87 -1.15 -23.69
C GLU A 278 11.62 -0.30 -23.54
N ARG A 279 11.80 1.02 -23.69
CA ARG A 279 10.73 2.03 -23.65
C ARG A 279 10.75 2.87 -24.93
N ALA A 280 9.57 3.23 -25.42
CA ALA A 280 9.40 4.20 -26.51
C ALA A 280 8.12 5.04 -26.30
N PRO A 281 7.99 6.21 -26.96
CA PRO A 281 6.80 7.05 -26.85
C PRO A 281 5.52 6.31 -27.20
N GLY A 282 4.49 6.48 -26.38
CA GLY A 282 3.19 5.87 -26.54
C GLY A 282 2.22 6.66 -27.41
N PRO A 283 0.97 6.19 -27.54
CA PRO A 283 -0.07 6.84 -28.34
C PRO A 283 -0.56 8.18 -27.78
N LYS A 284 -0.24 8.51 -26.52
CA LYS A 284 -0.58 9.79 -25.90
C LYS A 284 0.70 10.53 -25.49
N PRO A 285 0.76 11.86 -25.62
CA PRO A 285 1.92 12.60 -25.15
C PRO A 285 1.98 12.60 -23.60
N PRO A 286 3.18 12.69 -22.98
CA PRO A 286 3.35 12.60 -21.53
C PRO A 286 2.49 13.59 -20.73
N HIS A 287 2.26 14.79 -21.27
CA HIS A 287 1.50 15.85 -20.60
C HIS A 287 -0.03 15.77 -20.79
N ALA A 288 -0.54 14.75 -21.47
CA ALA A 288 -1.98 14.62 -21.70
C ALA A 288 -2.76 14.08 -20.48
N GLY A 289 -2.09 13.76 -19.37
CA GLY A 289 -2.75 13.21 -18.18
C GLY A 289 -3.13 11.73 -18.30
N TYR A 290 -2.53 10.99 -19.23
CA TYR A 290 -2.76 9.56 -19.44
C TYR A 290 -1.46 8.75 -19.28
N PRO A 291 -0.91 8.63 -18.06
CA PRO A 291 0.37 7.94 -17.82
C PRO A 291 0.39 6.50 -18.35
N MET A 292 -0.74 5.78 -18.22
CA MET A 292 -0.91 4.40 -18.72
C MET A 292 -0.87 4.25 -20.25
N LEU A 293 -0.87 5.36 -21.00
CA LEU A 293 -0.82 5.42 -22.47
C LEU A 293 0.33 6.30 -22.99
N SER A 294 1.15 6.85 -22.10
CA SER A 294 2.20 7.82 -22.44
C SER A 294 3.43 7.17 -23.06
N GLU A 295 3.70 5.93 -22.69
CA GLU A 295 4.86 5.15 -23.11
C GLU A 295 4.43 3.71 -23.47
N VAL A 296 5.23 3.06 -24.31
CA VAL A 296 5.12 1.63 -24.63
C VAL A 296 6.40 0.90 -24.26
N TYR A 297 6.25 -0.37 -23.89
CA TYR A 297 7.31 -1.20 -23.36
C TYR A 297 7.37 -2.55 -24.08
N ARG A 298 8.57 -3.13 -24.19
CA ARG A 298 8.80 -4.50 -24.68
C ARG A 298 9.99 -5.14 -23.99
N LEU A 299 10.07 -6.46 -24.00
CA LEU A 299 11.26 -7.19 -23.53
C LEU A 299 12.39 -7.10 -24.55
N THR A 300 13.60 -6.91 -24.05
CA THR A 300 14.84 -7.14 -24.79
C THR A 300 15.20 -8.63 -24.80
N GLU A 301 16.24 -9.02 -25.53
CA GLU A 301 16.80 -10.38 -25.43
C GLU A 301 17.17 -10.74 -23.99
N ARG A 302 17.76 -9.79 -23.24
CA ARG A 302 18.05 -9.97 -21.81
C ARG A 302 16.77 -10.17 -21.00
N GLY A 303 15.72 -9.38 -21.26
CA GLY A 303 14.42 -9.56 -20.61
C GLY A 303 13.80 -10.94 -20.85
N VAL A 304 13.90 -11.45 -22.09
CA VAL A 304 13.47 -12.80 -22.43
C VAL A 304 14.29 -13.85 -21.68
N GLN A 305 15.61 -13.65 -21.54
CA GLN A 305 16.47 -14.55 -20.76
C GLN A 305 16.12 -14.53 -19.27
N ILE A 306 15.93 -13.35 -18.66
CA ILE A 306 15.53 -13.23 -17.25
C ILE A 306 14.19 -13.93 -17.00
N ARG A 307 13.21 -13.74 -17.91
CA ARG A 307 11.92 -14.42 -17.83
C ARG A 307 12.06 -15.95 -17.83
N GLY A 308 12.88 -16.49 -18.73
CA GLY A 308 13.05 -17.92 -18.90
C GLY A 308 13.94 -18.57 -17.83
N LYS A 309 15.09 -17.95 -17.52
CA LYS A 309 16.19 -18.53 -16.74
C LYS A 309 16.33 -17.96 -15.33
N GLY A 310 15.60 -16.89 -15.01
CA GLY A 310 15.73 -16.16 -13.76
C GLY A 310 16.88 -15.15 -13.76
N LEU A 311 17.15 -14.60 -12.59
CA LEU A 311 18.23 -13.65 -12.31
C LEU A 311 19.52 -14.40 -11.99
N HIS A 312 20.66 -13.87 -12.44
CA HIS A 312 21.98 -14.34 -12.03
C HIS A 312 22.36 -13.77 -10.66
N GLN A 313 22.00 -12.52 -10.42
CA GLN A 313 22.22 -11.79 -9.17
C GLN A 313 21.06 -10.83 -8.90
N LEU A 314 20.90 -10.38 -7.65
CA LEU A 314 19.80 -9.48 -7.29
C LEU A 314 19.84 -8.16 -8.08
N THR A 315 21.03 -7.64 -8.36
CA THR A 315 21.25 -6.40 -9.12
C THR A 315 20.92 -6.51 -10.61
N ASP A 316 20.51 -7.68 -11.10
CA ASP A 316 19.93 -7.81 -12.45
C ASP A 316 18.54 -7.18 -12.56
N ALA A 317 17.90 -6.88 -11.42
CA ALA A 317 16.64 -6.17 -11.34
C ALA A 317 16.82 -4.80 -10.66
N PRO A 318 16.03 -3.79 -11.05
CA PRO A 318 15.98 -2.52 -10.34
C PRO A 318 15.43 -2.74 -8.93
N ARG A 319 16.01 -2.01 -7.97
CA ARG A 319 15.56 -2.01 -6.57
C ARG A 319 14.11 -1.58 -6.49
N LEU A 320 13.41 -2.10 -5.48
CA LEU A 320 12.05 -1.70 -5.17
C LEU A 320 11.95 -1.43 -3.67
N PRO A 321 11.93 -0.16 -3.23
CA PRO A 321 11.65 0.20 -1.85
C PRO A 321 10.25 -0.25 -1.45
N MET A 322 10.13 -0.89 -0.27
CA MET A 322 8.87 -1.36 0.28
C MET A 322 8.95 -1.35 1.80
N ALA A 323 8.07 -0.59 2.45
CA ALA A 323 8.13 -0.40 3.88
C ALA A 323 9.54 0.09 4.30
N GLY A 324 10.11 -0.43 5.40
CA GLY A 324 11.48 -0.11 5.83
C GLY A 324 12.61 -0.72 4.99
N THR A 325 12.31 -1.59 4.02
CA THR A 325 13.32 -2.40 3.32
C THR A 325 13.28 -2.21 1.80
N GLU A 326 14.11 -2.96 1.08
CA GLU A 326 14.22 -2.91 -0.38
C GLU A 326 14.31 -4.32 -0.98
N ALA A 327 13.43 -4.63 -1.94
CA ALA A 327 13.62 -5.80 -2.79
C ALA A 327 14.77 -5.55 -3.79
N TYR A 328 15.49 -6.63 -4.12
CA TYR A 328 16.63 -6.64 -5.05
C TYR A 328 17.87 -5.83 -4.62
N ALA A 329 17.91 -5.31 -3.39
CA ALA A 329 19.08 -4.62 -2.88
C ALA A 329 20.21 -5.61 -2.55
N ALA A 330 21.39 -5.42 -3.16
CA ALA A 330 22.58 -6.22 -2.83
C ALA A 330 23.06 -6.00 -1.39
N SER A 331 22.87 -4.81 -0.82
CA SER A 331 23.22 -4.48 0.56
C SER A 331 22.34 -5.20 1.59
N SER A 332 21.08 -5.46 1.23
CA SER A 332 20.07 -6.10 2.07
C SER A 332 19.35 -7.21 1.28
N PRO A 333 20.04 -8.34 1.01
CA PRO A 333 19.63 -9.31 -0.01
C PRO A 333 18.55 -10.27 0.50
N TRP A 334 17.35 -9.74 0.76
CA TRP A 334 16.19 -10.50 1.21
C TRP A 334 15.53 -11.25 0.05
N VAL A 335 15.28 -12.54 0.23
CA VAL A 335 14.59 -13.43 -0.72
C VAL A 335 13.57 -14.31 -0.03
N LEU A 336 12.52 -14.67 -0.76
CA LEU A 336 11.53 -15.66 -0.33
C LEU A 336 11.91 -17.06 -0.81
N LEU A 337 11.90 -18.01 0.12
CA LEU A 337 12.02 -19.43 -0.18
C LEU A 337 10.69 -19.99 -0.70
N GLU A 338 10.73 -21.18 -1.32
CA GLU A 338 9.53 -21.88 -1.82
C GLU A 338 8.52 -22.21 -0.71
N ASP A 339 8.99 -22.38 0.53
CA ASP A 339 8.15 -22.61 1.71
C ASP A 339 7.54 -21.33 2.30
N GLY A 340 7.75 -20.17 1.65
CA GLY A 340 7.20 -18.88 2.05
C GLY A 340 8.01 -18.14 3.12
N ARG A 341 9.13 -18.70 3.59
CA ARG A 341 10.01 -18.01 4.56
C ARG A 341 10.87 -16.95 3.88
N LEU A 342 10.97 -15.78 4.51
CA LEU A 342 11.92 -14.73 4.12
C LEU A 342 13.29 -15.01 4.74
N THR A 343 14.35 -14.94 3.94
CA THR A 343 15.73 -15.12 4.39
C THR A 343 16.67 -14.14 3.70
N ARG A 344 17.85 -13.95 4.27
CA ARG A 344 18.96 -13.23 3.64
C ARG A 344 19.82 -14.22 2.83
N LEU A 345 20.25 -13.84 1.61
CA LEU A 345 21.19 -14.61 0.79
C LEU A 345 22.62 -14.58 1.32
#